data_AF-A0AA37B2B6-F1
#
_entry.id   AF-A0AA37B2B6-F1
#
_cell.length_a   1.000
_cell.length_b   1.000
_cell.length_c   1.000
_cell.angle_alpha   90.00
_cell.angle_beta   90.00
_cell.angle_gamma   90.00
#
_symmetry.space_group_name_H-M   'P 1'
#
loop_
_entity.id
_entity.type
_entity.pdbx_description
1 polymer ?
#
loop_
_entity_poly.entity_id
_entity_poly.type
_entity_poly.pdbx_seq_one_letter_code
_entity_poly.pdbx_strand_id
1 'polypeptide(L)'
;MDKFVEELRDCIAEFNVFQNHYLNLNVFSILLYDCLEADGYRISHWHDLYNLFIGLIDDKEQSLVRVTSLELSADTQGIYPGGKVTEVCSGLFLKHYHMFVQNIGYVAELELDPPEDHNYNYWLTKKFENTFRLLNKLSLALIEITESNDSTGKYSQAVQAMSLSAHTNQDLEHTLQVLLQKGDSIAFADERIRKAIGDGYYLEAIALQESRIADRLCLNLGFNGRRAHKKAFANLIEENQKELPHGLPEQLDKWRRDRNKFLHQMVRSDFQQKQIAAEDFQNGAKQAAITGSELVEKIECWFRCQVYREQNPFRLRFAEG
;
A
#
# COMPACT_ATOMS: atom_id res chain seq x y z
N MET A 1 -25.47 8.77 -25.40
CA MET A 1 -24.42 7.94 -24.80
C MET A 1 -23.38 8.84 -24.16
N ASP A 2 -22.75 9.74 -24.92
CA ASP A 2 -21.71 10.67 -24.41
C ASP A 2 -22.14 11.49 -23.18
N LYS A 3 -23.33 12.10 -23.20
CA LYS A 3 -23.87 12.87 -22.06
C LYS A 3 -24.06 12.03 -20.79
N PHE A 4 -24.51 10.78 -20.92
CA PHE A 4 -24.70 9.87 -19.78
C PHE A 4 -23.34 9.45 -19.19
N VAL A 5 -22.35 9.19 -20.05
CA VAL A 5 -20.98 8.87 -19.62
C VAL A 5 -20.32 10.05 -18.90
N GLU A 6 -20.58 11.28 -19.32
CA GLU A 6 -20.13 12.49 -18.62
C GLU A 6 -20.80 12.64 -17.25
N GLU A 7 -22.14 12.50 -17.17
CA GLU A 7 -22.87 12.57 -15.90
C GLU A 7 -22.41 11.47 -14.92
N LEU A 8 -22.23 10.24 -15.41
CA LEU A 8 -21.73 9.11 -14.60
C LEU A 8 -20.32 9.41 -14.06
N ARG A 9 -19.45 10.01 -14.88
CA ARG A 9 -18.10 10.39 -14.47
C ARG A 9 -18.11 11.41 -13.33
N ASP A 10 -18.97 12.41 -13.41
CA ASP A 10 -19.13 13.43 -12.37
C ASP A 10 -19.67 12.79 -11.08
N CYS A 11 -20.67 11.91 -11.19
CA CYS A 11 -21.18 11.15 -10.05
C CYS A 11 -20.09 10.29 -9.38
N ILE A 12 -19.26 9.57 -10.14
CA ILE A 12 -18.14 8.80 -9.59
C ILE A 12 -17.15 9.72 -8.88
N ALA A 13 -16.88 10.92 -9.42
CA ALA A 13 -15.96 11.88 -8.81
C ALA A 13 -16.45 12.37 -7.45
N GLU A 14 -17.75 12.67 -7.32
CA GLU A 14 -18.37 13.18 -6.09
C GLU A 14 -18.75 12.07 -5.09
N PHE A 15 -18.90 10.83 -5.53
CA PHE A 15 -19.37 9.73 -4.68
C PHE A 15 -18.43 9.46 -3.50
N ASN A 16 -18.92 9.63 -2.28
CA ASN A 16 -18.19 9.23 -1.07
C ASN A 16 -18.50 7.76 -0.75
N VAL A 17 -17.51 6.89 -0.92
CA VAL A 17 -17.65 5.43 -0.81
C VAL A 17 -18.09 5.03 0.59
N PHE A 18 -17.48 5.58 1.64
CA PHE A 18 -17.82 5.26 3.02
C PHE A 18 -18.26 6.50 3.77
N GLN A 19 -19.44 6.44 4.37
CA GLN A 19 -19.96 7.47 5.27
C GLN A 19 -20.02 6.89 6.68
N ASN A 20 -19.32 7.49 7.64
CA ASN A 20 -19.23 7.02 9.03
C ASN A 20 -18.83 5.54 9.17
N HIS A 21 -17.90 5.06 8.32
CA HIS A 21 -17.46 3.66 8.22
C HIS A 21 -18.48 2.67 7.64
N TYR A 22 -19.56 3.16 7.04
CA TYR A 22 -20.56 2.34 6.37
C TYR A 22 -20.63 2.65 4.87
N LEU A 23 -20.83 1.61 4.06
CA LEU A 23 -21.13 1.69 2.64
C LEU A 23 -22.64 1.54 2.45
N ASN A 24 -23.28 2.50 1.79
CA ASN A 24 -24.65 2.34 1.31
C ASN A 24 -24.65 1.36 0.13
N LEU A 25 -25.02 0.10 0.40
CA LEU A 25 -24.88 -0.99 -0.57
C LEU A 25 -25.85 -0.81 -1.74
N ASN A 26 -27.03 -0.23 -1.52
CA ASN A 26 -28.00 0.05 -2.58
C ASN A 26 -27.42 1.02 -3.62
N VAL A 27 -26.97 2.19 -3.17
CA VAL A 27 -26.41 3.23 -4.04
C VAL A 27 -25.15 2.72 -4.75
N PHE A 28 -24.27 2.03 -4.01
CA PHE A 28 -23.07 1.45 -4.59
C PHE A 28 -23.39 0.41 -5.68
N SER A 29 -24.37 -0.47 -5.46
CA SER A 29 -24.76 -1.50 -6.43
C SER A 29 -25.35 -0.90 -7.70
N ILE A 30 -26.10 0.20 -7.58
CA ILE A 30 -26.66 0.94 -8.73
C ILE A 30 -25.54 1.61 -9.53
N LEU A 31 -24.65 2.36 -8.87
CA LEU A 31 -23.52 3.00 -9.55
C LEU A 31 -22.60 1.98 -10.24
N LEU A 32 -22.35 0.85 -9.58
CA LEU A 32 -21.54 -0.22 -10.16
C LEU A 32 -22.23 -0.88 -11.36
N TYR A 33 -23.54 -1.09 -11.28
CA TYR A 33 -24.34 -1.57 -12.41
C TYR A 33 -24.26 -0.60 -13.60
N ASP A 34 -24.46 0.70 -13.39
CA ASP A 34 -24.39 1.71 -14.45
C ASP A 34 -23.00 1.74 -15.10
N CYS A 35 -21.94 1.60 -14.30
CA CYS A 35 -20.57 1.50 -14.81
C CYS A 35 -20.35 0.25 -15.66
N LEU A 36 -20.85 -0.90 -15.20
CA LEU A 36 -20.72 -2.17 -15.89
C LEU A 36 -21.51 -2.17 -17.21
N GLU A 37 -22.74 -1.65 -17.20
CA GLU A 37 -23.55 -1.48 -18.42
C GLU A 37 -22.88 -0.52 -19.42
N ALA A 38 -22.35 0.62 -18.94
CA ALA A 38 -21.64 1.59 -19.78
C ALA A 38 -20.38 0.99 -20.43
N ASP A 39 -19.69 0.10 -19.72
CA ASP A 39 -18.49 -0.59 -20.20
C ASP A 39 -18.83 -1.85 -21.02
N GLY A 40 -20.13 -2.16 -21.22
CA GLY A 40 -20.63 -3.19 -22.13
C GLY A 40 -20.84 -4.58 -21.51
N TYR A 41 -20.81 -4.70 -20.18
CA TYR A 41 -21.12 -5.95 -19.48
C TYR A 41 -22.61 -6.25 -19.48
N ARG A 42 -22.94 -7.55 -19.49
CA ARG A 42 -24.33 -8.03 -19.45
C ARG A 42 -24.69 -8.45 -18.04
N ILE A 43 -25.18 -7.48 -17.26
CA ILE A 43 -25.78 -7.74 -15.95
C ILE A 43 -27.26 -7.42 -16.06
N SER A 44 -28.11 -8.31 -15.52
CA SER A 44 -29.56 -8.19 -15.72
C SER A 44 -30.13 -7.04 -14.90
N HIS A 45 -29.67 -6.88 -13.65
CA HIS A 45 -30.13 -5.81 -12.78
C HIS A 45 -29.11 -5.49 -11.67
N TRP A 46 -29.10 -4.25 -11.18
CA TRP A 46 -28.29 -3.89 -9.99
C TRP A 46 -28.58 -4.74 -8.74
N HIS A 47 -29.77 -5.34 -8.65
CA HIS A 47 -30.13 -6.27 -7.56
C HIS A 47 -29.25 -7.51 -7.56
N ASP A 48 -28.73 -7.93 -8.71
CA ASP A 48 -27.84 -9.07 -8.81
C ASP A 48 -26.51 -8.77 -8.09
N LEU A 49 -25.97 -7.56 -8.25
CA LEU A 49 -24.77 -7.10 -7.55
C LEU A 49 -25.00 -6.94 -6.04
N TYR A 50 -26.16 -6.41 -5.66
CA TYR A 50 -26.57 -6.32 -4.27
C TYR A 50 -26.64 -7.71 -3.62
N ASN A 51 -27.36 -8.64 -4.25
CA ASN A 51 -27.54 -10.01 -3.77
C ASN A 51 -26.23 -10.79 -3.79
N LEU A 52 -25.36 -10.52 -4.77
CA LEU A 52 -24.02 -11.10 -4.83
C LEU A 52 -23.22 -10.77 -3.58
N PHE A 53 -23.21 -9.50 -3.14
CA PHE A 53 -22.51 -9.13 -1.92
C PHE A 53 -23.19 -9.69 -0.66
N ILE A 54 -24.52 -9.57 -0.54
CA ILE A 54 -25.25 -10.10 0.61
C ILE A 54 -25.07 -11.62 0.75
N GLY A 55 -25.00 -12.35 -0.37
CA GLY A 55 -24.77 -13.80 -0.38
C GLY A 55 -23.39 -14.23 0.12
N LEU A 56 -22.42 -13.32 0.22
CA LEU A 56 -21.11 -13.57 0.83
C LEU A 56 -21.13 -13.45 2.36
N ILE A 57 -22.17 -12.85 2.94
CA ILE A 57 -22.25 -12.55 4.36
C ILE A 57 -22.84 -13.74 5.11
N ASP A 58 -22.10 -14.26 6.09
CA ASP A 58 -22.57 -15.36 6.94
C ASP A 58 -23.63 -14.87 7.96
N ASP A 59 -24.46 -15.79 8.47
CA ASP A 59 -25.47 -15.48 9.50
C ASP A 59 -24.89 -14.78 10.74
N LYS A 60 -23.65 -15.12 11.11
CA LYS A 60 -22.93 -14.52 12.26
C LYS A 60 -22.54 -13.06 12.02
N GLU A 61 -22.48 -12.64 10.76
CA GLU A 61 -22.01 -11.33 10.31
C GLU A 61 -23.15 -10.36 10.03
N GLN A 62 -24.38 -10.85 10.01
CA GLN A 62 -25.59 -10.04 9.80
C GLN A 62 -25.71 -8.85 10.77
N SER A 63 -25.15 -8.97 11.98
CA SER A 63 -25.10 -7.87 12.96
C SER A 63 -24.30 -6.65 12.50
N LEU A 64 -23.45 -6.79 11.49
CA LEU A 64 -22.63 -5.72 10.90
C LEU A 64 -23.30 -5.06 9.68
N VAL A 65 -24.50 -5.51 9.32
CA VAL A 65 -25.37 -4.92 8.30
C VAL A 65 -26.47 -4.13 9.01
N ARG A 66 -26.63 -2.85 8.65
CA ARG A 66 -27.70 -2.00 9.15
C ARG A 66 -28.78 -1.86 8.09
N VAL A 67 -30.01 -2.10 8.48
CA VAL A 67 -31.18 -1.88 7.61
C VAL A 67 -32.05 -0.82 8.26
N THR A 68 -32.09 0.36 7.65
CA THR A 68 -32.82 1.53 8.16
C THR A 68 -34.00 1.83 7.26
N SER A 69 -35.19 1.99 7.84
CA SER A 69 -36.37 2.45 7.10
C SER A 69 -36.30 3.96 6.88
N LEU A 70 -36.59 4.40 5.67
CA LEU A 70 -36.64 5.80 5.25
C LEU A 70 -38.01 6.18 4.69
N GLU A 71 -38.43 7.39 5.00
CA GLU A 71 -39.52 8.03 4.28
C GLU A 71 -39.01 8.45 2.90
N LEU A 72 -39.49 7.76 1.87
CA LEU A 72 -39.03 7.95 0.51
C LEU A 72 -39.75 9.11 -0.17
N SER A 73 -38.98 9.95 -0.86
CA SER A 73 -39.51 10.80 -1.93
C SER A 73 -39.81 9.99 -3.18
N ALA A 74 -40.62 10.53 -4.10
CA ALA A 74 -40.91 9.88 -5.39
C ALA A 74 -39.62 9.54 -6.17
N ASP A 75 -38.58 10.37 -6.04
CA ASP A 75 -37.31 10.22 -6.77
C ASP A 75 -36.40 9.13 -6.18
N THR A 76 -36.62 8.72 -4.92
CA THR A 76 -35.74 7.75 -4.21
C THR A 76 -36.35 6.35 -4.13
N GLN A 77 -37.61 6.17 -4.56
CA GLN A 77 -38.29 4.87 -4.57
C GLN A 77 -37.61 3.81 -5.45
N GLY A 78 -36.99 4.20 -6.56
CA GLY A 78 -36.26 3.27 -7.43
C GLY A 78 -34.92 2.78 -6.85
N ILE A 79 -34.35 3.54 -5.90
CA ILE A 79 -33.04 3.27 -5.29
C ILE A 79 -33.18 2.38 -4.06
N TYR A 80 -34.26 2.55 -3.29
CA TYR A 80 -34.47 1.88 -2.01
C TYR A 80 -35.75 1.03 -2.03
N PRO A 81 -35.67 -0.24 -2.45
CA PRO A 81 -36.82 -1.13 -2.48
C PRO A 81 -37.49 -1.22 -1.12
N GLY A 82 -38.78 -0.92 -1.07
CA GLY A 82 -39.58 -0.98 0.17
C GLY A 82 -39.17 0.05 1.23
N GLY A 83 -38.50 1.14 0.86
CA GLY A 83 -38.11 2.19 1.80
C GLY A 83 -36.99 1.80 2.75
N LYS A 84 -36.12 0.87 2.34
CA LYS A 84 -35.03 0.39 3.18
C LYS A 84 -33.68 0.77 2.58
N VAL A 85 -32.81 1.33 3.43
CA VAL A 85 -31.39 1.48 3.15
C VAL A 85 -30.64 0.35 3.83
N THR A 86 -29.81 -0.34 3.05
CA THR A 86 -28.86 -1.33 3.55
C THR A 86 -27.48 -0.71 3.60
N GLU A 87 -26.93 -0.59 4.81
CA GLU A 87 -25.58 -0.11 5.05
C GLU A 87 -24.69 -1.24 5.56
N VAL A 88 -23.50 -1.36 4.98
CA VAL A 88 -22.53 -2.41 5.32
C VAL A 88 -21.32 -1.79 5.99
N CYS A 89 -20.92 -2.32 7.16
CA CYS A 89 -19.69 -1.91 7.83
C CYS A 89 -18.46 -2.13 6.93
N SER A 90 -17.56 -1.14 6.86
CA SER A 90 -16.35 -1.21 6.04
C SER A 90 -15.46 -2.42 6.34
N GLY A 91 -15.40 -2.87 7.60
CA GLY A 91 -14.66 -4.08 7.99
C GLY A 91 -15.25 -5.37 7.40
N LEU A 92 -16.59 -5.44 7.31
CA LEU A 92 -17.26 -6.58 6.65
C LEU A 92 -17.01 -6.55 5.14
N PHE A 93 -17.08 -5.35 4.55
CA PHE A 93 -16.79 -5.18 3.14
C PHE A 93 -15.35 -5.53 2.79
N LEU A 94 -14.39 -5.11 3.61
CA LEU A 94 -12.97 -5.42 3.47
C LEU A 94 -12.71 -6.94 3.47
N LYS A 95 -13.38 -7.69 4.35
CA LYS A 95 -13.26 -9.15 4.42
C LYS A 95 -13.67 -9.83 3.10
N HIS A 96 -14.77 -9.37 2.50
CA HIS A 96 -15.39 -10.02 1.35
C HIS A 96 -15.03 -9.39 -0.01
N TYR A 97 -14.24 -8.32 -0.01
CA TYR A 97 -13.96 -7.50 -1.19
C TYR A 97 -13.38 -8.30 -2.37
N HIS A 98 -12.34 -9.11 -2.16
CA HIS A 98 -11.71 -9.87 -3.26
C HIS A 98 -12.68 -10.87 -3.87
N MET A 99 -13.45 -11.59 -3.05
CA MET A 99 -14.47 -12.53 -3.51
C MET A 99 -15.60 -11.82 -4.26
N PHE A 100 -16.04 -10.67 -3.75
CA PHE A 100 -17.05 -9.87 -4.41
C PHE A 100 -16.60 -9.43 -5.80
N VAL A 101 -15.40 -8.85 -5.93
CA VAL A 101 -14.85 -8.43 -7.22
C VAL A 101 -14.66 -9.61 -8.16
N GLN A 102 -14.17 -10.75 -7.67
CA GLN A 102 -14.02 -11.96 -8.49
C GLN A 102 -15.38 -12.46 -9.00
N ASN A 103 -16.40 -12.48 -8.14
CA ASN A 103 -17.73 -12.96 -8.50
C ASN A 103 -18.46 -12.05 -9.50
N ILE A 104 -18.16 -10.75 -9.54
CA ILE A 104 -18.66 -9.87 -10.61
C ILE A 104 -18.21 -10.40 -11.98
N GLY A 105 -16.95 -10.81 -12.10
CA GLY A 105 -16.41 -11.38 -13.34
C GLY A 105 -17.17 -12.63 -13.80
N TYR A 106 -17.55 -13.50 -12.86
CA TYR A 106 -18.36 -14.69 -13.15
C TYR A 106 -19.80 -14.36 -13.55
N VAL A 107 -20.45 -13.42 -12.84
CA VAL A 107 -21.84 -13.03 -13.11
C VAL A 107 -21.96 -12.26 -14.42
N ALA A 108 -20.91 -11.54 -14.83
CA ALA A 108 -20.90 -10.80 -16.09
C ALA A 108 -20.66 -11.68 -17.34
N GLU A 109 -20.75 -13.02 -17.20
CA GLU A 109 -20.62 -14.02 -18.27
C GLU A 109 -19.33 -13.90 -19.10
N LEU A 110 -18.21 -13.58 -18.47
CA LEU A 110 -16.93 -13.54 -19.16
C LEU A 110 -16.41 -14.97 -19.35
N GLU A 111 -16.46 -15.47 -20.58
CA GLU A 111 -15.84 -16.74 -21.00
C GLU A 111 -14.30 -16.67 -20.91
N LEU A 112 -13.77 -16.68 -19.70
CA LEU A 112 -12.34 -16.81 -19.47
C LEU A 112 -12.16 -17.98 -18.52
N ASP A 113 -11.61 -19.10 -19.01
CA ASP A 113 -10.89 -20.02 -18.14
C ASP A 113 -9.80 -19.18 -17.46
N PRO A 114 -9.96 -18.87 -16.17
CA PRO A 114 -9.09 -17.89 -15.57
C PRO A 114 -7.72 -18.57 -15.41
N PRO A 115 -6.61 -17.94 -15.83
CA PRO A 115 -5.28 -18.55 -15.80
C PRO A 115 -4.95 -19.11 -14.41
N GLU A 116 -4.17 -20.20 -14.27
CA GLU A 116 -3.90 -20.82 -12.95
C GLU A 116 -3.34 -19.83 -11.89
N ASP A 117 -2.73 -18.71 -12.31
CA ASP A 117 -2.22 -17.61 -11.46
C ASP A 117 -2.81 -16.24 -11.83
N HIS A 118 -4.13 -16.05 -11.69
CA HIS A 118 -4.79 -14.78 -12.00
C HIS A 118 -5.16 -13.96 -10.75
N ASN A 119 -5.08 -12.63 -10.85
CA ASN A 119 -5.56 -11.74 -9.78
C ASN A 119 -7.10 -11.83 -9.65
N TYR A 120 -7.66 -11.55 -8.47
CA TYR A 120 -9.11 -11.55 -8.24
C TYR A 120 -9.90 -10.60 -9.18
N ASN A 121 -9.22 -9.62 -9.76
CA ASN A 121 -9.76 -8.66 -10.73
C ASN A 121 -9.29 -8.92 -12.18
N TYR A 122 -8.94 -10.16 -12.53
CA TYR A 122 -8.41 -10.56 -13.85
C TYR A 122 -9.26 -10.10 -15.05
N TRP A 123 -10.57 -10.00 -14.85
CA TRP A 123 -11.53 -9.59 -15.85
C TRP A 123 -11.48 -8.09 -16.18
N LEU A 124 -10.84 -7.28 -15.34
CA LEU A 124 -10.80 -5.84 -15.46
C LEU A 124 -9.68 -5.40 -16.43
N THR A 125 -10.05 -5.05 -17.65
CA THR A 125 -9.14 -4.55 -18.69
C THR A 125 -9.16 -3.02 -18.81
N LYS A 126 -8.15 -2.44 -19.47
CA LYS A 126 -8.07 -0.98 -19.74
C LYS A 126 -9.23 -0.44 -20.59
N LYS A 127 -10.01 -1.31 -21.24
CA LYS A 127 -11.19 -0.91 -22.02
C LYS A 127 -12.37 -0.51 -21.14
N PHE A 128 -12.40 -0.97 -19.89
CA PHE A 128 -13.50 -0.78 -18.95
C PHE A 128 -13.19 0.39 -18.01
N GLU A 129 -13.21 1.58 -18.58
CA GLU A 129 -12.74 2.79 -17.90
C GLU A 129 -13.64 3.17 -16.71
N ASN A 130 -14.96 3.04 -16.83
CA ASN A 130 -15.89 3.48 -15.78
C ASN A 130 -15.88 2.51 -14.59
N THR A 131 -15.98 1.21 -14.86
CA THR A 131 -15.88 0.16 -13.85
C THR A 131 -14.53 0.23 -13.14
N PHE A 132 -13.43 0.40 -13.87
CA PHE A 132 -12.10 0.54 -13.26
C PHE A 132 -12.04 1.76 -12.34
N ARG A 133 -12.53 2.92 -12.78
CA ARG A 133 -12.50 4.14 -11.97
C ARG A 133 -13.26 3.97 -10.65
N LEU A 134 -14.48 3.42 -10.69
CA LEU A 134 -15.29 3.21 -9.48
C LEU A 134 -14.62 2.19 -8.53
N LEU A 135 -14.21 1.03 -9.05
CA LEU A 135 -13.57 0.00 -8.23
C LEU A 135 -12.22 0.47 -7.69
N ASN A 136 -11.44 1.22 -8.46
CA ASN A 136 -10.17 1.79 -8.00
C ASN A 136 -10.39 2.84 -6.90
N LYS A 137 -11.44 3.66 -7.00
CA LYS A 137 -11.82 4.59 -5.93
C LYS A 137 -12.17 3.85 -4.64
N LEU A 138 -12.92 2.76 -4.75
CA LEU A 138 -13.22 1.88 -3.63
C LEU A 138 -11.97 1.21 -3.04
N SER A 139 -11.07 0.67 -3.87
CA SER A 139 -9.79 0.11 -3.44
C SER A 139 -8.94 1.10 -2.67
N LEU A 140 -8.82 2.34 -3.17
CA LEU A 140 -8.07 3.40 -2.49
C LEU A 140 -8.69 3.73 -1.13
N ALA A 141 -10.02 3.81 -1.04
CA ALA A 141 -10.70 4.03 0.24
C ALA A 141 -10.46 2.89 1.24
N LEU A 142 -10.43 1.62 0.77
CA LEU A 142 -10.09 0.47 1.61
C LEU A 142 -8.64 0.52 2.09
N ILE A 143 -7.70 0.90 1.20
CA ILE A 143 -6.29 1.08 1.55
C ILE A 143 -6.15 2.16 2.63
N GLU A 144 -6.81 3.31 2.49
CA GLU A 144 -6.78 4.38 3.49
C GLU A 144 -7.36 3.93 4.84
N ILE A 145 -8.44 3.15 4.82
CA ILE A 145 -8.99 2.55 6.06
C ILE A 145 -7.95 1.62 6.71
N THR A 146 -7.26 0.78 5.94
CA THR A 146 -6.23 -0.10 6.51
C THR A 146 -5.03 0.65 7.05
N GLU A 147 -4.56 1.70 6.36
CA GLU A 147 -3.44 2.53 6.79
C GLU A 147 -3.78 3.31 8.07
N SER A 148 -4.97 3.93 8.13
CA SER A 148 -5.40 4.72 9.29
C SER A 148 -5.65 3.89 10.55
N ASN A 149 -5.98 2.60 10.40
CA ASN A 149 -6.23 1.69 11.52
C ASN A 149 -4.99 0.89 11.96
N ASP A 150 -3.89 0.89 11.20
CA ASP A 150 -2.67 0.14 11.56
C ASP A 150 -1.75 0.91 12.52
N SER A 151 -2.25 1.17 13.73
CA SER A 151 -1.49 1.84 14.79
C SER A 151 -0.25 1.07 15.26
N THR A 152 -0.20 -0.25 15.03
CA THR A 152 0.87 -1.14 15.51
C THR A 152 1.88 -1.53 14.45
N GLY A 153 1.61 -1.23 13.18
CA GLY A 153 2.42 -1.68 12.04
C GLY A 153 2.20 -3.16 11.66
N LYS A 154 1.35 -3.90 12.38
CA LYS A 154 1.14 -5.34 12.17
C LYS A 154 0.48 -5.64 10.83
N TYR A 155 -0.46 -4.80 10.39
CA TYR A 155 -1.07 -4.97 9.08
C TYR A 155 -0.04 -4.74 7.98
N SER A 156 0.76 -3.68 8.09
CA SER A 156 1.84 -3.40 7.15
C SER A 156 2.86 -4.56 7.09
N GLN A 157 3.18 -5.20 8.22
CA GLN A 157 4.06 -6.36 8.27
C GLN A 157 3.42 -7.60 7.63
N ALA A 158 2.11 -7.80 7.79
CA ALA A 158 1.38 -8.86 7.10
C ALA A 158 1.37 -8.65 5.57
N VAL A 159 1.16 -7.41 5.11
CA VAL A 159 1.26 -7.07 3.67
C VAL A 159 2.66 -7.35 3.12
N GLN A 160 3.70 -6.94 3.86
CA GLN A 160 5.08 -7.25 3.50
C GLN A 160 5.35 -8.76 3.45
N ALA A 161 4.83 -9.52 4.43
CA ALA A 161 4.99 -10.96 4.47
C ALA A 161 4.36 -11.64 3.25
N MET A 162 3.14 -11.25 2.89
CA MET A 162 2.43 -11.77 1.70
C MET A 162 3.22 -11.50 0.42
N SER A 163 3.71 -10.28 0.24
CA SER A 163 4.51 -9.90 -0.94
C SER A 163 5.82 -10.69 -1.01
N LEU A 164 6.53 -10.82 0.11
CA LEU A 164 7.80 -11.56 0.16
C LEU A 164 7.61 -13.06 -0.05
N SER A 165 6.60 -13.69 0.57
CA SER A 165 6.32 -15.11 0.39
C SER A 165 5.84 -15.44 -1.02
N ALA A 166 5.22 -14.50 -1.73
CA ALA A 166 4.86 -14.69 -3.13
C ALA A 166 6.09 -14.82 -4.05
N HIS A 167 7.22 -14.23 -3.66
CA HIS A 167 8.45 -14.21 -4.46
C HIS A 167 9.59 -15.04 -3.86
N THR A 168 9.37 -15.64 -2.70
CA THR A 168 10.35 -16.48 -2.02
C THR A 168 9.72 -17.83 -1.74
N ASN A 169 10.49 -18.92 -1.78
CA ASN A 169 10.01 -20.24 -1.35
C ASN A 169 9.90 -20.34 0.18
N GLN A 170 9.67 -19.23 0.87
CA GLN A 170 9.56 -19.16 2.32
C GLN A 170 8.10 -19.16 2.73
N ASP A 171 7.83 -19.82 3.84
CA ASP A 171 6.52 -19.86 4.45
C ASP A 171 6.07 -18.46 4.93
N LEU A 172 4.78 -18.17 4.77
CA LEU A 172 4.17 -16.87 5.10
C LEU A 172 4.24 -16.60 6.60
N GLU A 173 3.91 -17.60 7.42
CA GLU A 173 3.89 -17.45 8.88
C GLU A 173 5.31 -17.20 9.40
N HIS A 174 6.28 -17.97 8.91
CA HIS A 174 7.69 -17.74 9.22
C HIS A 174 8.14 -16.33 8.84
N THR A 175 7.82 -15.87 7.63
CA THR A 175 8.18 -14.53 7.14
C THR A 175 7.57 -13.43 8.02
N LEU A 176 6.30 -13.59 8.41
CA LEU A 176 5.62 -12.66 9.30
C LEU A 176 6.29 -12.56 10.67
N GLN A 177 6.65 -13.70 11.28
CA GLN A 177 7.35 -13.71 12.57
C GLN A 177 8.69 -12.97 12.52
N VAL A 178 9.46 -13.17 11.44
CA VAL A 178 10.71 -12.45 11.22
C VAL A 178 10.48 -10.94 11.12
N LEU A 179 9.45 -10.50 10.38
CA LEU A 179 9.11 -9.09 10.23
C LEU A 179 8.60 -8.43 11.53
N LEU A 180 7.88 -9.19 12.36
CA LEU A 180 7.43 -8.74 13.69
C LEU A 180 8.63 -8.46 14.60
N GLN A 181 9.54 -9.42 14.74
CA GLN A 181 10.77 -9.26 15.54
C GLN A 181 11.66 -8.12 15.04
N LYS A 182 11.66 -7.92 13.72
CA LYS A 182 12.38 -6.83 13.07
C LYS A 182 11.78 -5.46 13.40
N GLY A 183 10.45 -5.37 13.57
CA GLY A 183 9.79 -4.17 14.05
C GLY A 183 10.32 -3.72 15.41
N ASP A 184 10.49 -4.66 16.35
CA ASP A 184 11.07 -4.39 17.66
C ASP A 184 12.52 -3.91 17.56
N SER A 185 13.30 -4.55 16.68
CA SER A 185 14.70 -4.17 16.42
C SER A 185 14.83 -2.77 15.83
N ILE A 186 13.87 -2.37 14.99
CA ILE A 186 13.80 -1.03 14.40
C ILE A 186 13.48 0.01 15.47
N ALA A 187 12.47 -0.23 16.32
CA ALA A 187 12.13 0.68 17.41
C ALA A 187 13.32 0.90 18.36
N PHE A 188 14.05 -0.18 18.67
CA PHE A 188 15.29 -0.11 19.44
C PHE A 188 16.37 0.72 18.73
N ALA A 189 16.58 0.50 17.43
CA ALA A 189 17.56 1.26 16.66
C ALA A 189 17.24 2.76 16.61
N ASP A 190 15.97 3.14 16.47
CA ASP A 190 15.55 4.55 16.41
C ASP A 190 15.79 5.28 17.75
N GLU A 191 15.56 4.61 18.89
CA GLU A 191 15.93 5.12 20.21
C GLU A 191 17.45 5.27 20.35
N ARG A 192 18.22 4.26 19.94
CA ARG A 192 19.69 4.30 19.99
C ARG A 192 20.27 5.39 19.11
N ILE A 193 19.72 5.63 17.91
CA ILE A 193 20.15 6.72 17.02
C ILE A 193 19.96 8.08 17.71
N ARG A 194 18.77 8.34 18.29
CA ARG A 194 18.50 9.60 18.99
C ARG A 194 19.47 9.82 20.15
N LYS A 195 19.67 8.78 20.97
CA LYS A 195 20.61 8.86 22.09
C LYS A 195 22.05 9.07 21.63
N ALA A 196 22.50 8.33 20.62
CA ALA A 196 23.85 8.46 20.07
C ALA A 196 24.11 9.88 19.52
N ILE A 197 23.13 10.51 18.86
CA ILE A 197 23.25 11.90 18.42
C ILE A 197 23.31 12.86 19.61
N GLY A 198 22.45 12.67 20.62
CA GLY A 198 22.39 13.52 21.82
C GLY A 198 23.66 13.48 22.66
N ASP A 199 24.24 12.29 22.82
CA ASP A 199 25.44 12.04 23.62
C ASP A 199 26.75 12.30 22.83
N GLY A 200 26.67 12.63 21.53
CA GLY A 200 27.83 12.91 20.67
C GLY A 200 28.51 11.68 20.06
N TYR A 201 27.91 10.49 20.16
CA TYR A 201 28.35 9.24 19.53
C TYR A 201 27.93 9.14 18.04
N TYR A 202 28.34 10.12 17.23
CA TYR A 202 27.86 10.25 15.84
C TYR A 202 28.17 9.05 14.94
N LEU A 203 29.28 8.33 15.16
CA LEU A 203 29.62 7.16 14.35
C LEU A 203 28.67 5.98 14.61
N GLU A 204 28.18 5.81 15.84
CA GLU A 204 27.16 4.81 16.17
C GLU A 204 25.84 5.15 15.46
N ALA A 205 25.43 6.42 15.52
CA ALA A 205 24.23 6.88 14.81
C ALA A 205 24.31 6.60 13.31
N ILE A 206 25.43 6.95 12.65
CA ILE A 206 25.66 6.71 11.22
C ILE A 206 25.57 5.21 10.88
N ALA A 207 26.15 4.33 11.70
CA ALA A 207 26.11 2.89 11.48
C ALA A 207 24.68 2.33 11.56
N LEU A 208 23.91 2.74 12.57
CA LEU A 208 22.51 2.33 12.71
C LEU A 208 21.62 2.89 11.58
N GLN A 209 21.86 4.12 11.16
CA GLN A 209 21.18 4.73 10.01
C GLN A 209 21.49 3.99 8.70
N GLU A 210 22.73 3.49 8.50
CA GLU A 210 23.05 2.58 7.38
C GLU A 210 22.11 1.39 7.36
N SER A 211 22.04 0.73 8.51
CA SER A 211 21.33 -0.52 8.64
C SER A 211 19.85 -0.29 8.39
N ARG A 212 19.28 0.81 8.90
CA ARG A 212 17.87 1.20 8.68
C ARG A 212 17.58 1.47 7.21
N ILE A 213 18.42 2.23 6.52
CA ILE A 213 18.18 2.54 5.10
C ILE A 213 18.39 1.30 4.24
N ALA A 214 19.50 0.58 4.43
CA ALA A 214 19.81 -0.64 3.72
C ALA A 214 18.70 -1.69 3.88
N ASP A 215 18.11 -1.78 5.08
CA ASP A 215 17.00 -2.65 5.36
C ASP A 215 15.79 -2.41 4.44
N ARG A 216 15.34 -1.15 4.35
CA ARG A 216 14.21 -0.76 3.50
C ARG A 216 14.48 -1.02 2.03
N LEU A 217 15.69 -0.72 1.58
CA LEU A 217 16.12 -1.01 0.21
C LEU A 217 16.14 -2.52 -0.07
N CYS A 218 16.59 -3.35 0.88
CA CYS A 218 16.59 -4.81 0.73
C CYS A 218 15.17 -5.37 0.67
N LEU A 219 14.27 -4.91 1.53
CA LEU A 219 12.87 -5.32 1.53
C LEU A 219 12.18 -4.97 0.21
N ASN A 220 12.40 -3.75 -0.32
CA ASN A 220 11.82 -3.34 -1.60
C ASN A 220 12.32 -4.19 -2.77
N LEU A 221 13.59 -4.60 -2.78
CA LEU A 221 14.08 -5.56 -3.77
C LEU A 221 13.32 -6.90 -3.65
N GLY A 222 13.11 -7.38 -2.42
CA GLY A 222 12.35 -8.59 -2.14
C GLY A 222 10.91 -8.55 -2.65
N PHE A 223 10.20 -7.43 -2.47
CA PHE A 223 8.83 -7.24 -3.01
C PHE A 223 8.77 -7.32 -4.54
N ASN A 224 9.90 -7.13 -5.21
CA ASN A 224 10.01 -7.22 -6.66
C ASN A 224 10.70 -8.52 -7.12
N GLY A 225 10.78 -9.53 -6.25
CA GLY A 225 11.42 -10.82 -6.53
C GLY A 225 12.94 -10.75 -6.74
N ARG A 226 13.57 -9.64 -6.39
CA ARG A 226 15.03 -9.46 -6.48
C ARG A 226 15.70 -9.82 -5.16
N ARG A 227 16.80 -10.58 -5.23
CA ARG A 227 17.58 -10.97 -4.04
C ARG A 227 18.59 -9.89 -3.68
N ALA A 228 18.61 -9.48 -2.41
CA ALA A 228 19.50 -8.46 -1.88
C ALA A 228 20.85 -8.99 -1.33
N HIS A 229 21.14 -10.30 -1.42
CA HIS A 229 22.24 -10.90 -0.67
C HIS A 229 23.61 -10.26 -0.93
N LYS A 230 24.23 -9.76 0.16
CA LYS A 230 25.59 -9.21 0.26
C LYS A 230 25.89 -8.01 -0.64
N LYS A 231 24.90 -7.13 -0.86
CA LYS A 231 25.10 -5.93 -1.67
C LYS A 231 25.67 -4.80 -0.82
N ALA A 232 26.76 -4.22 -1.30
CA ALA A 232 27.29 -2.97 -0.74
C ALA A 232 26.20 -1.89 -0.80
N PHE A 233 26.21 -0.93 0.13
CA PHE A 233 25.19 0.10 0.20
C PHE A 233 25.02 0.89 -1.12
N ALA A 234 26.10 1.09 -1.87
CA ALA A 234 26.06 1.70 -3.21
C ALA A 234 25.17 0.91 -4.19
N ASN A 235 25.31 -0.42 -4.22
CA ASN A 235 24.54 -1.29 -5.12
C ASN A 235 23.05 -1.31 -4.72
N LEU A 236 22.74 -1.23 -3.42
CA LEU A 236 21.36 -1.13 -2.96
C LEU A 236 20.68 0.16 -3.44
N ILE A 237 21.40 1.28 -3.46
CA ILE A 237 20.89 2.55 -3.99
C ILE A 237 20.65 2.43 -5.50
N GLU A 238 21.64 1.92 -6.23
CA GLU A 238 21.57 1.75 -7.70
C GLU A 238 20.40 0.86 -8.12
N GLU A 239 20.20 -0.28 -7.46
CA GLU A 239 19.14 -1.21 -7.83
C GLU A 239 17.73 -0.72 -7.51
N ASN A 240 17.59 0.20 -6.56
CA ASN A 240 16.31 0.83 -6.22
C ASN A 240 16.13 2.19 -6.91
N GLN A 241 17.05 2.61 -7.77
CA GLN A 241 17.07 3.98 -8.32
C GLN A 241 15.77 4.33 -9.08
N LYS A 242 15.13 3.35 -9.72
CA LYS A 242 13.91 3.56 -10.51
C LYS A 242 12.66 3.72 -9.65
N GLU A 243 12.65 3.10 -8.48
CA GLU A 243 11.52 3.04 -7.55
C GLU A 243 11.59 4.15 -6.50
N LEU A 244 12.79 4.65 -6.22
CA LEU A 244 13.01 5.75 -5.29
C LEU A 244 12.46 7.07 -5.85
N PRO A 245 11.92 7.96 -4.99
CA PRO A 245 11.47 9.29 -5.40
C PRO A 245 12.61 10.09 -6.03
N HIS A 246 12.25 10.97 -6.97
CA HIS A 246 13.21 11.83 -7.65
C HIS A 246 14.10 12.60 -6.67
N GLY A 247 15.41 12.57 -6.89
CA GLY A 247 16.40 13.26 -6.05
C GLY A 247 16.81 12.50 -4.78
N LEU A 248 16.09 11.44 -4.36
CA LEU A 248 16.44 10.65 -3.19
C LEU A 248 17.69 9.77 -3.42
N PRO A 249 17.86 9.09 -4.57
CA PRO A 249 19.07 8.33 -4.87
C PRO A 249 20.35 9.19 -4.78
N GLU A 250 20.31 10.41 -5.30
CA GLU A 250 21.44 11.33 -5.31
C GLU A 250 21.78 11.81 -3.89
N GLN A 251 20.76 12.07 -3.06
CA GLN A 251 20.95 12.41 -1.65
C GLN A 251 21.56 11.24 -0.86
N LEU A 252 21.08 10.02 -1.08
CA LEU A 252 21.62 8.81 -0.46
C LEU A 252 23.07 8.55 -0.89
N ASP A 253 23.39 8.70 -2.16
CA ASP A 253 24.76 8.50 -2.65
C ASP A 253 25.71 9.59 -2.15
N LYS A 254 25.26 10.86 -2.09
CA LYS A 254 26.03 11.94 -1.47
C LYS A 254 26.31 11.63 0.00
N TRP A 255 25.28 11.30 0.77
CA TRP A 255 25.43 10.92 2.17
C TRP A 255 26.33 9.69 2.33
N ARG A 256 26.26 8.71 1.41
CA ARG A 256 27.16 7.55 1.38
C ARG A 256 28.63 7.92 1.24
N ARG A 257 28.95 8.92 0.44
CA ARG A 257 30.33 9.41 0.29
C ARG A 257 30.77 10.16 1.55
N ASP A 258 29.91 11.01 2.08
CA ASP A 258 30.18 11.82 3.28
C ASP A 258 30.39 10.94 4.52
N ARG A 259 29.51 9.97 4.78
CA ARG A 259 29.68 8.99 5.87
C ARG A 259 30.99 8.20 5.74
N ASN A 260 31.39 7.78 4.54
CA ASN A 260 32.56 6.93 4.33
C ASN A 260 33.84 7.71 4.64
N LYS A 261 33.83 9.02 4.36
CA LYS A 261 34.88 9.94 4.79
C LYS A 261 35.04 9.90 6.31
N PHE A 262 33.95 10.07 7.07
CA PHE A 262 34.02 10.15 8.53
C PHE A 262 34.07 8.79 9.24
N LEU A 263 33.70 7.68 8.60
CA LEU A 263 33.87 6.35 9.18
C LEU A 263 35.32 5.84 9.07
N HIS A 264 36.08 6.30 8.07
CA HIS A 264 37.40 5.73 7.78
C HIS A 264 38.57 6.70 7.91
N GLN A 265 38.40 8.01 7.68
CA GLN A 265 39.53 8.93 7.49
C GLN A 265 40.04 9.62 8.77
N MET A 266 39.61 9.21 9.97
CA MET A 266 40.18 9.76 11.22
C MET A 266 41.67 9.47 11.34
N VAL A 267 42.07 8.25 11.00
CA VAL A 267 43.46 7.76 11.05
C VAL A 267 43.96 7.36 9.66
N ARG A 268 43.05 6.93 8.77
CA ARG A 268 43.41 6.46 7.43
C ARG A 268 43.58 7.64 6.48
N SER A 269 44.75 8.27 6.52
CA SER A 269 45.21 9.23 5.51
C SER A 269 46.34 8.61 4.68
N ASP A 270 46.33 8.85 3.37
CA ASP A 270 47.50 8.63 2.54
C ASP A 270 48.66 9.52 3.05
N PHE A 271 49.92 9.09 2.93
CA PHE A 271 51.09 9.87 3.39
C PHE A 271 51.20 11.23 2.69
N GLN A 272 50.50 11.41 1.57
CA GLN A 272 50.39 12.65 0.81
C GLN A 272 49.16 13.50 1.17
N GLN A 273 48.21 12.97 1.94
CA GLN A 273 46.98 13.67 2.29
C GLN A 273 47.09 14.32 3.67
N LYS A 274 46.62 15.57 3.77
CA LYS A 274 46.53 16.28 5.04
C LYS A 274 45.53 15.56 5.94
N GLN A 275 45.97 15.17 7.14
CA GLN A 275 45.10 14.56 8.13
C GLN A 275 43.97 15.53 8.52
N ILE A 276 42.75 15.00 8.64
CA ILE A 276 41.59 15.79 9.05
C ILE A 276 41.77 16.16 10.52
N ALA A 277 41.58 17.44 10.86
CA ALA A 277 41.63 17.88 12.24
C ALA A 277 40.51 17.20 13.07
N ALA A 278 40.77 16.90 14.34
CA ALA A 278 39.79 16.20 15.18
C ALA A 278 38.44 16.94 15.26
N GLU A 279 38.47 18.27 15.32
CA GLU A 279 37.27 19.12 15.34
C GLU A 279 36.49 19.04 14.02
N ASP A 280 37.17 19.11 12.88
CA ASP A 280 36.55 18.97 11.55
C ASP A 280 35.94 17.58 11.36
N PHE A 281 36.61 16.55 11.88
CA PHE A 281 36.11 15.19 11.88
C PHE A 281 34.84 15.07 12.72
N GLN A 282 34.84 15.60 13.94
CA GLN A 282 33.70 15.54 14.85
C GLN A 282 32.50 16.32 14.30
N ASN A 283 32.72 17.53 13.76
CA ASN A 283 31.68 18.34 13.12
C ASN A 283 31.12 17.67 11.86
N GLY A 284 32.00 17.08 11.05
CA GLY A 284 31.60 16.33 9.85
C GLY A 284 30.80 15.08 10.18
N ALA A 285 31.21 14.30 11.18
CA ALA A 285 30.47 13.15 11.66
C ALA A 285 29.09 13.55 12.23
N LYS A 286 29.02 14.65 12.99
CA LYS A 286 27.75 15.23 13.46
C LYS A 286 26.82 15.55 12.30
N GLN A 287 27.32 16.27 11.29
CA GLN A 287 26.52 16.64 10.13
C GLN A 287 26.04 15.40 9.35
N ALA A 288 26.92 14.41 9.15
CA ALA A 288 26.55 13.15 8.51
C ALA A 288 25.48 12.40 9.31
N ALA A 289 25.54 12.38 10.65
CA ALA A 289 24.51 11.77 11.49
C ALA A 289 23.17 12.51 11.40
N ILE A 290 23.17 13.85 11.40
CA ILE A 290 21.93 14.65 11.25
C ILE A 290 21.29 14.38 9.88
N THR A 291 22.06 14.50 8.81
CA THR A 291 21.59 14.22 7.45
C THR A 291 21.13 12.76 7.29
N GLY A 292 21.79 11.82 7.97
CA GLY A 292 21.37 10.42 8.00
C GLY A 292 20.00 10.22 8.62
N SER A 293 19.67 10.94 9.71
CA SER A 293 18.33 10.89 10.32
C SER A 293 17.26 11.40 9.38
N GLU A 294 17.49 12.53 8.70
CA GLU A 294 16.57 13.07 7.70
C GLU A 294 16.33 12.08 6.55
N LEU A 295 17.37 11.35 6.14
CA LEU A 295 17.27 10.34 5.08
C LEU A 295 16.53 9.08 5.54
N VAL A 296 16.71 8.65 6.79
CA VAL A 296 15.91 7.56 7.38
C VAL A 296 14.42 7.90 7.34
N GLU A 297 14.04 9.12 7.73
CA GLU A 297 12.63 9.56 7.70
C GLU A 297 12.06 9.58 6.27
N LYS A 298 12.81 10.12 5.31
CA LYS A 298 12.41 10.13 3.89
C LYS A 298 12.24 8.71 3.33
N ILE A 299 13.16 7.81 3.64
CA ILE A 299 13.11 6.42 3.22
C ILE A 299 11.95 5.68 3.88
N GLU A 300 11.69 5.90 5.17
CA GLU A 300 10.56 5.29 5.85
C GLU A 300 9.23 5.77 5.28
N CYS A 301 9.10 7.06 4.98
CA CYS A 301 7.90 7.62 4.33
C CYS A 301 7.65 6.99 2.95
N TRP A 302 8.68 6.93 2.10
CA TRP A 302 8.59 6.25 0.81
C TRP A 302 8.25 4.76 0.96
N PHE A 303 8.94 4.07 1.85
CA PHE A 303 8.75 2.64 2.07
C PHE A 303 7.34 2.32 2.56
N ARG A 304 6.78 3.17 3.44
CA ARG A 304 5.38 3.08 3.87
C ARG A 304 4.44 3.17 2.66
N CYS A 305 4.66 4.12 1.75
CA CYS A 305 3.88 4.19 0.52
C CYS A 305 4.01 2.93 -0.35
N GLN A 306 5.21 2.34 -0.46
CA GLN A 306 5.40 1.08 -1.18
C GLN A 306 4.55 -0.04 -0.56
N VAL A 307 4.57 -0.19 0.76
CA VAL A 307 3.80 -1.24 1.45
C VAL A 307 2.30 -1.02 1.30
N TYR A 308 1.79 0.16 1.65
CA TYR A 308 0.34 0.39 1.68
C TYR A 308 -0.31 0.61 0.32
N ARG A 309 0.41 1.12 -0.68
CA ARG A 309 -0.18 1.43 -1.98
C ARG A 309 0.21 0.42 -3.03
N GLU A 310 1.48 0.04 -3.08
CA GLU A 310 1.99 -0.79 -4.18
C GLU A 310 1.82 -2.29 -3.91
N GLN A 311 2.05 -2.71 -2.66
CA GLN A 311 2.01 -4.12 -2.23
C GLN A 311 0.68 -4.53 -1.60
N ASN A 312 -0.22 -3.59 -1.35
CA ASN A 312 -1.49 -3.87 -0.67
C ASN A 312 -2.39 -4.76 -1.54
N PRO A 313 -2.98 -5.81 -0.97
CA PRO A 313 -3.81 -6.75 -1.73
C PRO A 313 -5.06 -6.11 -2.36
N PHE A 314 -5.56 -5.00 -1.80
CA PHE A 314 -6.71 -4.28 -2.35
C PHE A 314 -6.38 -3.47 -3.61
N ARG A 315 -5.10 -3.37 -3.98
CA ARG A 315 -4.69 -2.68 -5.20
C ARG A 315 -5.18 -3.43 -6.43
N LEU A 316 -5.94 -2.74 -7.28
CA LEU A 316 -6.29 -3.27 -8.59
C LEU A 316 -5.09 -3.23 -9.53
N ARG A 317 -4.85 -4.36 -10.20
CA ARG A 317 -3.86 -4.49 -11.26
C ARG A 317 -4.59 -4.83 -12.55
N PHE A 318 -4.32 -4.10 -13.63
CA PHE A 318 -4.83 -4.52 -14.92
C PHE A 318 -4.26 -5.89 -15.27
N ALA A 319 -5.06 -6.77 -15.87
CA ALA A 319 -4.52 -7.92 -16.56
C ALA A 319 -3.56 -7.43 -17.65
N GLU A 320 -2.32 -7.93 -17.64
CA GLU A 320 -1.44 -7.75 -18.78
C GLU A 320 -2.09 -8.50 -19.95
N GLY A 321 -2.43 -7.75 -21.01
CA GLY A 321 -3.10 -8.28 -22.19
C GLY A 321 -2.15 -8.91 -23.19
#